data_AF-A0A132N3Z6-F1
#
_entry.id   AF-A0A132N3Z6-F1
#
_cell.length_a   1.000
_cell.length_b   1.000
_cell.length_c   1.000
_cell.angle_alpha   90.00
_cell.angle_beta   90.00
_cell.angle_gamma   90.00
#
_symmetry.space_group_name_H-M   'P 1'
#
loop_
_entity.id
_entity.type
_entity.pdbx_description
1 polymer ?
#
loop_
_entity_poly.entity_id
_entity_poly.type
_entity_poly.pdbx_seq_one_letter_code
_entity_poly.pdbx_strand_id
1 'polypeptide(L)'
;MEELGGKTAALTDAQAAALAASGVVRVSRRRSGTWEVEPCGKVGVARVAGVEIRITPKIPIRRLLFLIGYARDQGGWRDEDVELADFPDLVPAAAHAFARQAERALAGGVLQGYRTVDDALPVVRGRIRQRDQVRRWGLPAPVEVSYDDFSVDIAENQLLRTAASELLALPGVPAAVRTRLRAIAHRLALATPLRRGRPLPAWRPTRLNARYHHAVRLAELVLRGRSFDQDWPGTVRVNGFLFDMVKVFEDFVTVALAEALRPYGGRCKAQARLHLTRERRVLLKPDLVWYATGDRPAAVVDAKYKAERTSGVPQQDLYQMLAYCTALGLPRGHLVYAKGQQPELTHHVRNSGVELVQHALDLEQDLPGLRGQVARIAEAIVSPSPGG
;
A
#
# COMPACT_ATOMS: atom_id res chain seq x y z
N MET A 1 14.18 -15.40 -4.35
CA MET A 1 14.02 -16.08 -3.05
C MET A 1 12.56 -15.97 -2.67
N GLU A 2 12.05 -16.91 -1.89
CA GLU A 2 10.69 -16.79 -1.34
C GLU A 2 10.69 -15.77 -0.21
N GLU A 3 9.54 -15.14 0.05
CA GLU A 3 9.38 -14.11 1.08
C GLU A 3 9.81 -14.50 2.50
N LEU A 4 9.85 -15.80 2.83
CA LEU A 4 10.37 -16.29 4.13
C LEU A 4 11.59 -17.20 4.00
N GLY A 5 12.14 -17.36 2.80
CA GLY A 5 13.31 -18.19 2.54
C GLY A 5 14.57 -17.36 2.48
N GLY A 6 15.51 -17.62 3.41
CA GLY A 6 16.87 -17.11 3.31
C GLY A 6 17.62 -17.74 2.13
N LYS A 7 18.51 -17.00 1.48
CA LYS A 7 19.39 -17.52 0.43
C LYS A 7 20.85 -17.18 0.73
N THR A 8 21.73 -18.15 0.54
CA THR A 8 23.18 -17.89 0.57
C THR A 8 23.64 -17.32 -0.78
N ALA A 9 24.44 -16.26 -0.75
CA ALA A 9 24.99 -15.60 -1.93
C ALA A 9 26.46 -15.23 -1.72
N ALA A 10 27.23 -15.27 -2.82
CA ALA A 10 28.54 -14.65 -2.88
C ALA A 10 28.35 -13.16 -3.19
N LEU A 11 28.66 -12.30 -2.22
CA LEU A 11 28.55 -10.85 -2.32
C LEU A 11 29.86 -10.22 -1.86
N THR A 12 30.24 -9.12 -2.49
CA THR A 12 31.30 -8.26 -1.94
C THR A 12 30.81 -7.55 -0.68
N ASP A 13 31.73 -7.12 0.18
CA ASP A 13 31.38 -6.39 1.41
C ASP A 13 30.59 -5.10 1.10
N ALA A 14 30.95 -4.41 0.01
CA ALA A 14 30.23 -3.23 -0.45
C ALA A 14 28.78 -3.55 -0.88
N GLN A 15 28.57 -4.66 -1.59
CA GLN A 15 27.22 -5.11 -1.97
C GLN A 15 26.40 -5.53 -0.74
N ALA A 16 27.01 -6.27 0.19
CA ALA A 16 26.34 -6.71 1.42
C ALA A 16 25.91 -5.51 2.28
N ALA A 17 26.80 -4.53 2.47
CA ALA A 17 26.50 -3.29 3.16
C ALA A 17 25.38 -2.49 2.47
N ALA A 18 25.43 -2.39 1.14
CA ALA A 18 24.42 -1.69 0.37
C ALA A 18 23.03 -2.35 0.46
N LEU A 19 23.00 -3.68 0.41
CA LEU A 19 21.80 -4.49 0.56
C LEU A 19 21.20 -4.35 1.96
N ALA A 20 22.02 -4.39 3.02
CA ALA A 20 21.56 -4.17 4.39
C ALA A 20 20.98 -2.75 4.57
N ALA A 21 21.65 -1.73 4.04
CA ALA A 21 21.20 -0.34 4.12
C ALA A 21 19.88 -0.09 3.34
N SER A 22 19.57 -0.90 2.33
CA SER A 22 18.33 -0.76 1.55
C SER A 22 17.06 -1.07 2.37
N GLY A 23 17.18 -1.85 3.45
CA GLY A 23 16.05 -2.36 4.22
C GLY A 23 15.11 -3.28 3.42
N VAL A 24 15.52 -3.76 2.24
CA VAL A 24 14.77 -4.75 1.45
C VAL A 24 15.04 -6.16 1.98
N VAL A 25 16.29 -6.41 2.37
CA VAL A 25 16.77 -7.67 2.90
C VAL A 25 17.66 -7.42 4.12
N ARG A 26 17.69 -8.38 5.04
CA ARG A 26 18.71 -8.50 6.07
C ARG A 26 19.86 -9.32 5.51
N VAL A 27 21.08 -8.89 5.79
CA VAL A 27 22.28 -9.58 5.33
C VAL A 27 23.16 -9.91 6.53
N SER A 28 23.57 -11.17 6.68
CA SER A 28 24.44 -11.65 7.75
C SER A 28 25.61 -12.46 7.18
N ARG A 29 26.79 -12.32 7.78
CA ARG A 29 27.99 -13.04 7.30
C ARG A 29 28.07 -14.41 7.95
N ARG A 30 28.23 -15.46 7.14
CA ARG A 30 28.47 -16.82 7.63
C ARG A 30 29.95 -17.08 7.89
N ARG A 31 30.25 -18.06 8.74
CA ARG A 31 31.63 -18.49 9.05
C ARG A 31 32.39 -18.97 7.82
N SER A 32 31.69 -19.46 6.79
CA SER A 32 32.22 -19.86 5.49
C SER A 32 32.68 -18.68 4.60
N GLY A 33 32.53 -17.43 5.04
CA GLY A 33 32.84 -16.24 4.25
C GLY A 33 31.76 -15.85 3.23
N THR A 34 30.70 -16.65 3.10
CA THR A 34 29.52 -16.33 2.29
C THR A 34 28.49 -15.50 3.07
N TRP A 35 27.57 -14.86 2.35
CA TRP A 35 26.52 -14.03 2.96
C TRP A 35 25.18 -14.74 2.92
N GLU A 36 24.44 -14.66 4.02
CA GLU A 36 23.05 -15.07 4.12
C GLU A 36 22.15 -13.85 3.98
N VAL A 37 21.16 -13.96 3.09
CA VAL A 37 20.25 -12.87 2.72
C VAL A 37 18.83 -13.31 3.00
N GLU A 38 18.13 -12.57 3.85
CA GLU A 38 16.76 -12.84 4.28
C GLU A 38 15.83 -11.67 3.89
N PRO A 39 14.63 -11.91 3.34
CA PRO A 39 13.67 -10.84 3.08
C PRO A 39 13.17 -10.16 4.36
N CYS A 40 12.93 -8.85 4.27
CA CYS A 40 12.34 -8.06 5.37
C CYS A 40 10.83 -7.85 5.23
N GLY A 41 10.07 -8.87 4.83
CA GLY A 41 8.59 -8.78 4.67
C GLY A 41 8.12 -7.97 3.45
N LYS A 42 9.01 -7.78 2.46
CA LYS A 42 8.70 -7.11 1.19
C LYS A 42 8.72 -8.11 0.04
N VAL A 43 7.83 -7.93 -0.93
CA VAL A 43 7.74 -8.77 -2.13
C VAL A 43 7.87 -7.93 -3.39
N GLY A 44 8.45 -8.51 -4.45
CA GLY A 44 8.68 -7.86 -5.73
C GLY A 44 10.15 -7.89 -6.16
N VAL A 45 10.56 -6.90 -6.95
CA VAL A 45 11.89 -6.85 -7.56
C VAL A 45 12.59 -5.55 -7.19
N ALA A 46 13.86 -5.63 -6.79
CA ALA A 46 14.70 -4.46 -6.55
C ALA A 46 16.11 -4.68 -7.05
N ARG A 47 16.76 -3.60 -7.50
CA ARG A 47 18.17 -3.58 -7.86
C ARG A 47 18.92 -2.63 -6.95
N VAL A 48 19.93 -3.16 -6.27
CA VAL A 48 20.72 -2.48 -5.24
C VAL A 48 22.20 -2.76 -5.51
N ALA A 49 23.01 -1.72 -5.72
CA ALA A 49 24.45 -1.86 -6.02
C ALA A 49 24.77 -2.91 -7.12
N GLY A 50 23.96 -2.95 -8.18
CA GLY A 50 24.10 -3.90 -9.29
C GLY A 50 23.57 -5.31 -9.03
N VAL A 51 23.15 -5.62 -7.80
CA VAL A 51 22.54 -6.91 -7.44
C VAL A 51 21.02 -6.83 -7.61
N GLU A 52 20.44 -7.76 -8.37
CA GLU A 52 19.00 -7.91 -8.48
C GLU A 52 18.46 -8.86 -7.41
N ILE A 53 17.48 -8.38 -6.65
CA ILE A 53 16.74 -9.11 -5.63
C ILE A 53 15.34 -9.34 -6.17
N ARG A 54 14.93 -10.60 -6.27
CA ARG A 54 13.55 -10.99 -6.56
C ARG A 54 13.00 -11.75 -5.36
N ILE A 55 11.94 -11.21 -4.74
CA ILE A 55 11.25 -11.80 -3.60
C ILE A 55 9.84 -12.16 -4.05
N THR A 56 9.55 -13.45 -4.13
CA THR A 56 8.24 -13.96 -4.57
C THR A 56 7.29 -14.02 -3.38
N PRO A 57 6.06 -13.46 -3.50
CA PRO A 57 5.05 -13.58 -2.44
C PRO A 57 4.62 -15.04 -2.25
N LYS A 58 4.16 -15.39 -1.04
CA LYS A 58 3.57 -16.71 -0.79
C LYS A 58 2.16 -16.89 -1.29
N ILE A 59 1.45 -15.78 -1.49
CA ILE A 59 0.13 -15.78 -2.11
C ILE A 59 0.27 -15.63 -3.63
N PRO A 60 -0.65 -16.20 -4.43
CA PRO A 60 -0.68 -15.96 -5.86
C PRO A 60 -0.69 -14.46 -6.19
N ILE A 61 0.04 -14.05 -7.24
CA ILE A 61 0.16 -12.63 -7.62
C ILE A 61 -1.20 -11.96 -7.88
N ARG A 62 -2.15 -12.72 -8.47
CA ARG A 62 -3.54 -12.29 -8.61
C ARG A 62 -4.17 -11.85 -7.28
N ARG A 63 -3.89 -12.60 -6.21
CA ARG A 63 -4.39 -12.31 -4.87
C ARG A 63 -3.73 -11.06 -4.31
N LEU A 64 -2.41 -10.95 -4.47
CA LEU A 64 -1.67 -9.78 -4.03
C LEU A 64 -2.25 -8.49 -4.66
N LEU A 65 -2.43 -8.48 -5.98
CA LEU A 65 -2.98 -7.33 -6.69
C LEU A 65 -4.42 -7.01 -6.27
N PHE A 66 -5.24 -8.04 -6.00
CA PHE A 66 -6.56 -7.85 -5.41
C PHE A 66 -6.49 -7.15 -4.04
N LEU A 67 -5.72 -7.68 -3.08
CA LEU A 67 -5.64 -7.13 -1.72
C LEU A 67 -5.20 -5.67 -1.73
N ILE A 68 -4.18 -5.38 -2.53
CA ILE A 68 -3.64 -4.04 -2.74
C ILE A 68 -4.70 -3.06 -3.24
N GLY A 69 -5.49 -3.46 -4.25
CA GLY A 69 -6.46 -2.55 -4.84
C GLY A 69 -7.76 -2.47 -4.04
N TYR A 70 -8.15 -3.53 -3.35
CA TYR A 70 -9.31 -3.54 -2.45
C TYR A 70 -9.20 -2.47 -1.37
N ALA A 71 -8.03 -2.33 -0.75
CA ALA A 71 -7.85 -1.32 0.29
C ALA A 71 -7.91 0.13 -0.23
N ARG A 72 -7.92 0.34 -1.56
CA ARG A 72 -7.95 1.66 -2.20
C ARG A 72 -9.32 2.00 -2.78
N ASP A 73 -10.11 0.99 -3.14
CA ASP A 73 -11.45 1.15 -3.68
C ASP A 73 -12.35 -0.03 -3.24
N GLN A 74 -13.53 0.29 -2.72
CA GLN A 74 -14.51 -0.65 -2.15
C GLN A 74 -15.05 -1.63 -3.22
N GLY A 75 -14.89 -1.28 -4.50
CA GLY A 75 -15.18 -2.17 -5.62
C GLY A 75 -14.16 -3.29 -5.83
N GLY A 76 -12.95 -3.18 -5.25
CA GLY A 76 -11.81 -4.04 -5.53
C GLY A 76 -11.43 -4.09 -7.01
N TRP A 77 -10.33 -4.77 -7.34
CA TRP A 77 -10.18 -5.31 -8.69
C TRP A 77 -11.08 -6.54 -8.76
N ARG A 78 -12.02 -6.58 -9.71
CA ARG A 78 -12.79 -7.81 -9.94
C ARG A 78 -11.93 -8.78 -10.73
N ASP A 79 -12.12 -10.08 -10.54
CA ASP A 79 -11.35 -11.12 -11.25
C ASP A 79 -11.38 -10.94 -12.78
N GLU A 80 -12.45 -10.35 -13.32
CA GLU A 80 -12.63 -10.03 -14.75
C GLU A 80 -11.72 -8.87 -15.25
N ASP A 81 -11.25 -8.01 -14.35
CA ASP A 81 -10.49 -6.81 -14.69
C ASP A 81 -9.04 -7.12 -15.04
N VAL A 82 -8.55 -8.31 -14.70
CA VAL A 82 -7.15 -8.69 -14.88
C VAL A 82 -7.00 -10.19 -15.17
N GLU A 83 -6.78 -10.54 -16.43
CA GLU A 83 -6.26 -11.86 -16.84
C GLU A 83 -4.81 -12.00 -16.34
N LEU A 84 -4.64 -12.26 -15.05
CA LEU A 84 -3.34 -12.39 -14.36
C LEU A 84 -2.88 -13.84 -14.24
N ALA A 85 -3.71 -14.79 -14.70
CA ALA A 85 -3.51 -16.22 -14.46
C ALA A 85 -2.16 -16.74 -14.99
N ASP A 86 -1.58 -16.06 -15.99
CA ASP A 86 -0.41 -16.56 -16.73
C ASP A 86 0.93 -15.94 -16.31
N PHE A 87 0.96 -15.03 -15.33
CA PHE A 87 2.21 -14.35 -14.96
C PHE A 87 2.88 -14.98 -13.72
N PRO A 88 4.12 -15.49 -13.85
CA PRO A 88 4.84 -16.11 -12.74
C PRO A 88 5.47 -15.09 -11.77
N ASP A 89 5.53 -13.81 -12.14
CA ASP A 89 6.15 -12.74 -11.36
C ASP A 89 5.30 -11.46 -11.36
N LEU A 90 5.38 -10.73 -10.24
CA LEU A 90 4.59 -9.55 -9.94
C LEU A 90 4.83 -8.41 -10.94
N VAL A 91 6.08 -8.21 -11.37
CA VAL A 91 6.44 -7.13 -12.30
C VAL A 91 5.78 -7.30 -13.67
N PRO A 92 5.92 -8.45 -14.37
CA PRO A 92 5.17 -8.72 -15.60
C PRO A 92 3.66 -8.53 -15.43
N ALA A 93 3.10 -9.04 -14.33
CA ALA A 93 1.67 -9.01 -14.07
C ALA A 93 1.15 -7.56 -13.89
N ALA A 94 1.83 -6.78 -13.05
CA ALA A 94 1.51 -5.37 -12.82
C ALA A 94 1.70 -4.53 -14.09
N ALA A 95 2.76 -4.78 -14.85
CA ALA A 95 3.02 -4.07 -16.10
C ALA A 95 1.94 -4.36 -17.15
N HIS A 96 1.53 -5.63 -17.29
CA HIS A 96 0.47 -6.03 -18.21
C HIS A 96 -0.88 -5.42 -17.81
N ALA A 97 -1.25 -5.54 -16.53
CA ALA A 97 -2.49 -4.96 -16.00
C ALA A 97 -2.55 -3.45 -16.23
N PHE A 98 -1.47 -2.74 -15.91
CA PHE A 98 -1.37 -1.30 -16.13
C PHE A 98 -1.50 -0.94 -17.60
N ALA A 99 -0.75 -1.60 -18.49
CA ALA A 99 -0.79 -1.32 -19.92
C ALA A 99 -2.21 -1.50 -20.49
N ARG A 100 -2.90 -2.59 -20.12
CA ARG A 100 -4.28 -2.86 -20.54
C ARG A 100 -5.25 -1.76 -20.11
N GLN A 101 -5.19 -1.35 -18.85
CA GLN A 101 -6.11 -0.34 -18.33
C GLN A 101 -5.78 1.06 -18.87
N ALA A 102 -4.50 1.40 -19.03
CA ALA A 102 -4.08 2.66 -19.63
C ALA A 102 -4.52 2.76 -21.10
N GLU A 103 -4.41 1.69 -21.88
CA GLU A 103 -4.91 1.65 -23.26
C GLU A 103 -6.43 1.87 -23.34
N ARG A 104 -7.20 1.18 -22.48
CA ARG A 104 -8.66 1.38 -22.37
C ARG A 104 -9.00 2.83 -21.99
N ALA A 105 -8.32 3.38 -20.98
CA ALA A 105 -8.52 4.76 -20.55
C ALA A 105 -8.24 5.77 -21.68
N LEU A 106 -7.19 5.50 -22.47
CA LEU A 106 -6.77 6.35 -23.58
C LEU A 106 -7.52 6.07 -24.88
N ALA A 107 -8.34 5.02 -24.99
CA ALA A 107 -8.97 4.62 -26.26
C ALA A 107 -9.76 5.76 -26.91
N GLY A 108 -10.49 6.54 -26.12
CA GLY A 108 -11.22 7.73 -26.57
C GLY A 108 -10.42 9.04 -26.48
N GLY A 109 -9.10 8.99 -26.64
CA GLY A 109 -8.21 10.15 -26.57
C GLY A 109 -7.67 10.49 -25.18
N VAL A 110 -6.64 11.35 -25.14
CA VAL A 110 -6.03 11.84 -23.90
C VAL A 110 -7.02 12.77 -23.20
N LEU A 111 -7.25 12.55 -21.90
CA LEU A 111 -8.15 13.38 -21.12
C LEU A 111 -7.55 14.79 -20.98
N GLN A 112 -8.36 15.81 -21.23
CA GLN A 112 -8.05 17.20 -20.94
C GLN A 112 -8.86 17.63 -19.71
N GLY A 113 -8.28 18.48 -18.88
CA GLY A 113 -8.95 19.02 -17.72
C GLY A 113 -8.38 20.36 -17.32
N TYR A 114 -9.12 21.07 -16.48
CA TYR A 114 -8.68 22.33 -15.90
C TYR A 114 -7.66 22.05 -14.80
N ARG A 115 -6.52 22.75 -14.87
CA ARG A 115 -5.52 22.80 -13.81
C ARG A 115 -5.24 24.24 -13.46
N THR A 116 -5.23 24.55 -12.16
CA THR A 116 -4.75 25.84 -11.67
C THR A 116 -3.24 25.91 -11.82
N VAL A 117 -2.79 26.91 -12.58
CA VAL A 117 -1.39 27.21 -12.84
C VAL A 117 -1.07 28.52 -12.14
N ASP A 118 -0.03 28.47 -11.31
CA ASP A 118 0.59 29.62 -10.69
C ASP A 118 1.84 30.00 -11.50
N ASP A 119 1.88 31.21 -12.04
CA ASP A 119 2.97 31.67 -12.92
C ASP A 119 3.22 33.18 -12.76
N ALA A 120 4.39 33.65 -13.18
CA ALA A 120 4.73 35.05 -13.25
C ALA A 120 4.69 35.51 -14.71
N LEU A 121 3.62 36.19 -15.11
CA LEU A 121 3.39 36.59 -16.50
C LEU A 121 3.57 38.11 -16.70
N PRO A 122 4.00 38.57 -17.90
CA PRO A 122 4.06 39.99 -18.22
C PRO A 122 2.66 40.65 -18.33
N VAL A 123 1.60 39.84 -18.35
CA VAL A 123 0.19 40.26 -18.43
C VAL A 123 -0.64 39.56 -17.36
N VAL A 124 -1.73 40.19 -16.92
CA VAL A 124 -2.65 39.58 -15.97
C VAL A 124 -3.54 38.56 -16.69
N ARG A 125 -3.34 37.27 -16.38
CA ARG A 125 -4.22 36.16 -16.79
C ARG A 125 -4.79 35.51 -15.53
N GLY A 126 -6.12 35.51 -15.35
CA GLY A 126 -6.75 34.98 -14.14
C GLY A 126 -6.66 35.91 -12.93
N ARG A 127 -6.35 35.36 -11.75
CA ARG A 127 -6.32 36.09 -10.47
C ARG A 127 -4.88 36.45 -10.08
N ILE A 128 -4.66 37.68 -9.65
CA ILE A 128 -3.34 38.09 -9.12
C ILE A 128 -3.11 37.47 -7.74
N ARG A 129 -1.96 36.83 -7.56
CA ARG A 129 -1.51 36.28 -6.27
C ARG A 129 -0.97 37.39 -5.40
N GLN A 130 -1.87 38.17 -4.80
CA GLN A 130 -1.54 39.38 -4.03
C GLN A 130 -0.44 39.16 -2.98
N ARG A 131 -0.46 38.04 -2.24
CA ARG A 131 0.56 37.73 -1.22
C ARG A 131 1.97 37.60 -1.80
N ASP A 132 2.08 37.05 -3.00
CA ASP A 132 3.36 36.83 -3.67
C ASP A 132 3.80 38.09 -4.43
N GLN A 133 2.85 38.81 -5.02
CA GLN A 133 3.08 40.13 -5.62
C GLN A 133 3.57 41.16 -4.59
N VAL A 134 3.12 41.08 -3.33
CA VAL A 134 3.58 41.97 -2.26
C VAL A 134 5.09 41.84 -2.02
N ARG A 135 5.68 40.66 -2.26
CA ARG A 135 7.13 40.44 -2.16
C ARG A 135 7.93 41.03 -3.32
N ARG A 136 7.26 41.48 -4.39
CA ARG A 136 7.83 42.11 -5.60
C ARG A 136 7.41 43.58 -5.73
N TRP A 137 7.10 44.26 -4.63
CA TRP A 137 6.68 45.67 -4.63
C TRP A 137 7.65 46.57 -5.41
N GLY A 138 7.09 47.37 -6.32
CA GLY A 138 7.83 48.33 -7.15
C GLY A 138 8.22 47.84 -8.56
N LEU A 139 8.07 46.54 -8.88
CA LEU A 139 8.33 46.02 -10.22
C LEU A 139 7.01 45.78 -10.99
N PRO A 140 6.83 46.39 -12.18
CA PRO A 140 5.56 46.31 -12.92
C PRO A 140 5.30 44.95 -13.60
N ALA A 141 6.35 44.16 -13.86
CA ALA A 141 6.25 42.84 -14.48
C ALA A 141 7.48 41.96 -14.12
N PRO A 142 7.37 40.63 -14.15
CA PRO A 142 6.13 39.86 -14.33
C PRO A 142 5.22 39.88 -13.09
N VAL A 143 3.91 39.80 -13.30
CA VAL A 143 2.87 39.74 -12.27
C VAL A 143 2.63 38.29 -11.87
N GLU A 144 2.63 38.02 -10.58
CA GLU A 144 2.28 36.72 -10.02
C GLU A 144 0.78 36.47 -10.20
N VAL A 145 0.40 35.50 -11.03
CA VAL A 145 -0.98 35.17 -11.36
C VAL A 145 -1.29 33.70 -11.12
N SER A 146 -2.57 33.41 -10.93
CA SER A 146 -3.14 32.08 -10.80
C SER A 146 -4.34 31.96 -11.75
N TYR A 147 -4.29 31.03 -12.70
CA TYR A 147 -5.35 30.83 -13.69
C TYR A 147 -5.61 29.35 -13.95
N ASP A 148 -6.82 29.03 -14.40
CA ASP A 148 -7.17 27.67 -14.80
C ASP A 148 -6.85 27.47 -16.29
N ASP A 149 -5.95 26.53 -16.57
CA ASP A 149 -5.55 26.14 -17.93
C ASP A 149 -6.23 24.84 -18.33
N PHE A 150 -6.86 24.81 -19.50
CA PHE A 150 -7.44 23.59 -20.05
C PHE A 150 -6.37 22.82 -20.82
N SER A 151 -5.80 21.80 -20.18
CA SER A 151 -4.59 21.14 -20.65
C SER A 151 -4.67 19.63 -20.49
N VAL A 152 -3.79 18.92 -21.19
CA VAL A 152 -3.52 17.49 -20.97
C VAL A 152 -2.57 17.28 -19.78
N ASP A 153 -1.95 18.32 -19.23
CA ASP A 153 -1.04 18.21 -18.08
C ASP A 153 -1.76 18.15 -16.72
N ILE A 154 -2.71 17.22 -16.62
CA ILE A 154 -3.51 16.92 -15.42
C ILE A 154 -2.92 15.76 -14.61
N ALA A 155 -3.28 15.68 -13.33
CA ALA A 155 -2.76 14.69 -12.38
C ALA A 155 -2.87 13.25 -12.90
N GLU A 156 -4.01 12.88 -13.48
CA GLU A 156 -4.27 11.56 -14.04
C GLU A 156 -3.26 11.19 -15.14
N ASN A 157 -3.00 12.11 -16.07
CA ASN A 157 -2.07 11.89 -17.17
C ASN A 157 -0.61 11.86 -16.70
N GLN A 158 -0.25 12.71 -15.72
CA GLN A 158 1.08 12.70 -15.10
C GLN A 158 1.36 11.37 -14.40
N LEU A 159 0.37 10.84 -13.65
CA LEU A 159 0.45 9.55 -12.99
C LEU A 159 0.64 8.43 -14.01
N LEU A 160 -0.19 8.36 -15.05
CA LEU A 160 -0.08 7.35 -16.10
C LEU A 160 1.26 7.41 -16.84
N ARG A 161 1.71 8.60 -17.26
CA ARG A 161 2.99 8.76 -17.97
C ARG A 161 4.14 8.29 -17.10
N THR A 162 4.16 8.74 -15.85
CA THR A 162 5.24 8.41 -14.91
C THR A 162 5.26 6.90 -14.67
N ALA A 163 4.12 6.28 -14.37
CA ALA A 163 4.03 4.83 -14.15
C ALA A 163 4.49 4.02 -15.37
N ALA A 164 4.12 4.44 -16.59
CA ALA A 164 4.58 3.80 -17.82
C ALA A 164 6.11 3.86 -17.96
N SER A 165 6.72 5.02 -17.71
CA SER A 165 8.18 5.19 -17.72
C SER A 165 8.88 4.37 -16.64
N GLU A 166 8.30 4.26 -15.44
CA GLU A 166 8.87 3.44 -14.37
C GLU A 166 8.83 1.95 -14.69
N LEU A 167 7.70 1.44 -15.17
CA LEU A 167 7.59 0.04 -15.57
C LEU A 167 8.57 -0.31 -16.69
N LEU A 168 8.82 0.60 -17.64
CA LEU A 168 9.81 0.41 -18.71
C LEU A 168 11.26 0.25 -18.21
N ALA A 169 11.57 0.79 -17.03
CA ALA A 169 12.89 0.71 -16.41
C ALA A 169 13.07 -0.58 -15.58
N LEU A 170 11.98 -1.30 -15.28
CA LEU A 170 12.06 -2.53 -14.49
C LEU A 170 12.54 -3.72 -15.34
N PRO A 171 13.42 -4.57 -14.78
CA PRO A 171 13.75 -5.84 -15.40
C PRO A 171 12.53 -6.78 -15.41
N GLY A 172 12.48 -7.70 -16.37
CA GLY A 172 11.45 -8.74 -16.43
C GLY A 172 10.16 -8.34 -17.15
N VAL A 173 9.97 -7.07 -17.54
CA VAL A 173 8.79 -6.68 -18.33
C VAL A 173 8.86 -7.29 -19.74
N PRO A 174 7.85 -8.09 -20.17
CA PRO A 174 7.85 -8.75 -21.48
C PRO A 174 7.92 -7.75 -22.64
N ALA A 175 8.59 -8.14 -23.75
CA ALA A 175 8.81 -7.26 -24.90
C ALA A 175 7.50 -6.67 -25.47
N ALA A 176 6.46 -7.49 -25.59
CA ALA A 176 5.13 -7.05 -26.06
C ALA A 176 4.53 -5.97 -25.14
N VAL A 177 4.67 -6.13 -23.81
CA VAL A 177 4.21 -5.14 -22.82
C VAL A 177 5.06 -3.87 -22.90
N ARG A 178 6.39 -3.97 -23.09
CA ARG A 178 7.26 -2.80 -23.27
C ARG A 178 6.85 -1.95 -24.47
N THR A 179 6.47 -2.56 -25.59
CA THR A 179 5.98 -1.82 -26.77
C THR A 179 4.72 -1.02 -26.43
N ARG A 180 3.76 -1.63 -25.73
CA ARG A 180 2.53 -0.99 -25.26
C ARG A 180 2.82 0.17 -24.30
N LEU A 181 3.70 -0.04 -23.32
CA LEU A 181 4.11 1.00 -22.37
C LEU A 181 4.79 2.19 -23.07
N ARG A 182 5.64 1.96 -24.08
CA ARG A 182 6.24 3.04 -24.89
C ARG A 182 5.18 3.83 -25.64
N ALA A 183 4.21 3.15 -26.24
CA ALA A 183 3.10 3.81 -26.93
C ALA A 183 2.28 4.68 -25.95
N ILE A 184 1.97 4.17 -24.76
CA ILE A 184 1.28 4.93 -23.70
C ILE A 184 2.09 6.17 -23.30
N ALA A 185 3.39 6.01 -23.01
CA ALA A 185 4.26 7.11 -22.62
C ALA A 185 4.38 8.18 -23.72
N HIS A 186 4.43 7.75 -24.99
CA HIS A 186 4.46 8.66 -26.14
C HIS A 186 3.15 9.43 -26.30
N ARG A 187 1.99 8.77 -26.18
CA ARG A 187 0.68 9.43 -26.23
C ARG A 187 0.50 10.46 -25.13
N LEU A 188 1.17 10.27 -23.99
CA LEU A 188 1.14 11.18 -22.85
C LEU A 188 2.35 12.13 -22.82
N ALA A 189 3.08 12.32 -23.93
CA ALA A 189 4.32 13.10 -23.96
C ALA A 189 4.18 14.58 -23.53
N LEU A 190 2.96 15.13 -23.54
CA LEU A 190 2.66 16.49 -23.10
C LEU A 190 2.34 16.60 -21.58
N ALA A 191 2.15 15.48 -20.88
CA ALA A 191 1.90 15.48 -19.43
C ALA A 191 3.21 15.41 -18.65
N THR A 192 3.50 16.34 -17.76
CA THR A 192 4.78 16.45 -17.05
C THR A 192 5.05 15.21 -16.18
N PRO A 193 6.19 14.50 -16.34
CA PRO A 193 6.53 13.39 -15.45
C PRO A 193 6.71 13.85 -14.00
N LEU A 194 6.28 13.02 -13.05
CA LEU A 194 6.44 13.31 -11.63
C LEU A 194 7.89 13.15 -11.20
N ARG A 195 8.35 14.06 -10.34
CA ARG A 195 9.69 13.99 -9.74
C ARG A 195 9.71 12.95 -8.61
N ARG A 196 10.82 12.22 -8.50
CA ARG A 196 11.09 11.30 -7.38
C ARG A 196 11.03 12.04 -6.04
N GLY A 197 10.62 11.34 -4.98
CA GLY A 197 10.56 11.87 -3.61
C GLY A 197 9.43 12.88 -3.34
N ARG A 198 8.71 13.33 -4.36
CA ARG A 198 7.53 14.19 -4.20
C ARG A 198 6.27 13.36 -3.96
N PRO A 199 5.32 13.84 -3.15
CA PRO A 199 4.03 13.18 -3.00
C PRO A 199 3.32 13.12 -4.36
N LEU A 200 2.57 12.03 -4.58
CA LEU A 200 1.75 11.89 -5.78
C LEU A 200 0.69 13.00 -5.82
N PRO A 201 0.39 13.57 -6.99
CA PRO A 201 -0.67 14.56 -7.12
C PRO A 201 -2.02 13.91 -6.77
N ALA A 202 -2.88 14.69 -6.10
CA ALA A 202 -4.24 14.24 -5.81
C ALA A 202 -5.08 14.33 -7.10
N TRP A 203 -5.93 13.33 -7.30
CA TRP A 203 -6.98 13.34 -8.32
C TRP A 203 -8.30 12.90 -7.67
N ARG A 204 -9.43 13.23 -8.28
CA ARG A 204 -10.75 12.88 -7.74
C ARG A 204 -11.51 12.01 -8.74
N PRO A 205 -12.04 10.84 -8.33
CA PRO A 205 -12.96 10.09 -9.15
C PRO A 205 -14.22 10.91 -9.45
N THR A 206 -14.53 11.11 -10.72
CA THR A 206 -15.74 11.77 -11.22
C THR A 206 -16.30 10.97 -12.39
N ARG A 207 -17.53 11.29 -12.82
CA ARG A 207 -18.13 10.70 -14.02
C ARG A 207 -17.33 11.03 -15.30
N LEU A 208 -16.69 12.20 -15.34
CA LEU A 208 -15.93 12.68 -16.51
C LEU A 208 -14.65 11.89 -16.74
N ASN A 209 -13.97 11.48 -15.67
CA ASN A 209 -12.73 10.69 -15.73
C ASN A 209 -12.96 9.20 -15.42
N ALA A 210 -14.21 8.71 -15.45
CA ALA A 210 -14.56 7.32 -15.11
C ALA A 210 -13.67 6.28 -15.81
N ARG A 211 -13.41 6.48 -17.12
CA ARG A 211 -12.54 5.59 -17.92
C ARG A 211 -11.07 5.54 -17.43
N TYR A 212 -10.61 6.51 -16.65
CA TYR A 212 -9.25 6.60 -16.12
C TYR A 212 -9.09 5.94 -14.75
N HIS A 213 -10.17 5.70 -13.99
CA HIS A 213 -10.08 5.36 -12.57
C HIS A 213 -9.19 4.15 -12.30
N HIS A 214 -9.42 3.05 -13.01
CA HIS A 214 -8.62 1.83 -12.86
C HIS A 214 -7.15 2.04 -13.23
N ALA A 215 -6.90 2.71 -14.36
CA ALA A 215 -5.54 2.96 -14.85
C ALA A 215 -4.74 3.86 -13.89
N VAL A 216 -5.38 4.91 -13.36
CA VAL A 216 -4.75 5.83 -12.40
C VAL A 216 -4.49 5.15 -11.07
N ARG A 217 -5.41 4.30 -10.58
CA ARG A 217 -5.16 3.51 -9.36
C ARG A 217 -3.98 2.54 -9.51
N LEU A 218 -3.82 1.89 -10.67
CA LEU A 218 -2.61 1.09 -10.94
C LEU A 218 -1.36 1.96 -11.04
N ALA A 219 -1.45 3.15 -11.62
CA ALA A 219 -0.33 4.07 -11.67
C ALA A 219 0.13 4.44 -10.26
N GLU A 220 -0.79 4.81 -9.38
CA GLU A 220 -0.46 5.11 -7.98
C GLU A 220 0.18 3.91 -7.29
N LEU A 221 -0.32 2.70 -7.55
CA LEU A 221 0.26 1.49 -6.99
C LEU A 221 1.72 1.32 -7.42
N VAL A 222 1.98 1.46 -8.72
CA VAL A 222 3.31 1.36 -9.30
C VAL A 222 4.25 2.40 -8.70
N LEU A 223 3.77 3.63 -8.57
CA LEU A 223 4.60 4.73 -8.10
C LEU A 223 4.86 4.65 -6.59
N ARG A 224 3.96 4.07 -5.79
CA ARG A 224 4.18 3.83 -4.35
C ARG A 224 5.12 2.66 -4.09
N GLY A 225 5.09 1.62 -4.92
CA GLY A 225 6.03 0.49 -4.82
C GLY A 225 7.50 0.85 -5.06
N ARG A 226 7.76 2.09 -5.50
CA ARG A 226 9.09 2.66 -5.79
C ARG A 226 9.71 3.43 -4.64
N SER A 227 8.95 3.82 -3.61
CA SER A 227 9.36 4.87 -2.64
C SER A 227 10.47 4.49 -1.63
N PHE A 228 11.43 3.64 -2.00
CA PHE A 228 12.52 3.18 -1.11
C PHE A 228 13.85 3.95 -1.27
N ASP A 229 13.88 5.04 -2.03
CA ASP A 229 14.98 6.01 -1.94
C ASP A 229 14.82 6.80 -0.63
N GLN A 230 15.45 6.34 0.46
CA GLN A 230 15.56 7.18 1.67
C GLN A 230 16.49 8.34 1.33
N ASP A 231 16.04 9.59 1.42
CA ASP A 231 16.84 10.78 1.12
C ASP A 231 17.75 11.16 2.30
N TRP A 232 18.83 10.39 2.52
CA TRP A 232 19.95 10.81 3.39
C TRP A 232 21.24 10.87 2.56
N PRO A 233 22.12 11.87 2.72
CA PRO A 233 23.40 11.88 2.00
C PRO A 233 24.17 10.57 2.25
N GLY A 234 24.35 9.75 1.20
CA GLY A 234 24.98 8.43 1.29
C GLY A 234 24.04 7.22 1.21
N THR A 235 22.73 7.41 1.00
CA THR A 235 21.81 6.28 0.80
C THR A 235 21.96 5.60 -0.55
N VAL A 236 21.81 4.28 -0.51
CA VAL A 236 21.88 3.40 -1.67
C VAL A 236 20.63 3.59 -2.51
N ARG A 237 20.79 3.92 -3.80
CA ARG A 237 19.67 3.98 -4.74
C ARG A 237 19.05 2.60 -4.90
N VAL A 238 17.76 2.49 -4.58
CA VAL A 238 16.99 1.26 -4.76
C VAL A 238 16.05 1.47 -5.94
N ASN A 239 16.40 0.89 -7.09
CA ASN A 239 15.47 0.87 -8.22
C ASN A 239 14.64 -0.41 -8.14
N GLY A 240 13.36 -0.30 -7.83
CA GLY A 240 12.52 -1.49 -7.66
C GLY A 240 11.03 -1.21 -7.61
N PHE A 241 10.29 -2.30 -7.60
CA PHE A 241 8.85 -2.40 -7.41
C PHE A 241 8.63 -3.40 -6.29
N LEU A 242 8.44 -2.87 -5.07
CA LEU A 242 8.33 -3.64 -3.84
C LEU A 242 7.05 -3.28 -3.10
N PHE A 243 6.37 -4.29 -2.54
CA PHE A 243 5.25 -4.10 -1.62
C PHE A 243 5.59 -4.65 -0.25
N ASP A 244 5.25 -3.88 0.77
CA ASP A 244 5.27 -4.32 2.17
C ASP A 244 4.02 -5.17 2.42
N MET A 245 4.20 -6.47 2.58
CA MET A 245 3.08 -7.40 2.72
C MET A 245 2.35 -7.27 4.04
N VAL A 246 3.05 -6.82 5.09
CA VAL A 246 2.42 -6.51 6.37
C VAL A 246 1.44 -5.37 6.17
N LYS A 247 1.89 -4.29 5.52
CA LYS A 247 1.02 -3.13 5.27
C LYS A 247 -0.13 -3.43 4.32
N VAL A 248 0.11 -4.21 3.26
CA VAL A 248 -0.94 -4.63 2.32
C VAL A 248 -2.04 -5.41 3.03
N PHE A 249 -1.66 -6.36 3.89
CA PHE A 249 -2.63 -7.16 4.64
C PHE A 249 -3.38 -6.32 5.68
N GLU A 250 -2.67 -5.46 6.42
CA GLU A 250 -3.26 -4.52 7.38
C GLU A 250 -4.32 -3.62 6.74
N ASP A 251 -3.97 -2.98 5.63
CA ASP A 251 -4.84 -2.09 4.88
C ASP A 251 -6.09 -2.85 4.38
N PHE A 252 -5.90 -4.08 3.87
CA PHE A 252 -7.00 -4.93 3.42
C PHE A 252 -7.96 -5.29 4.57
N VAL A 253 -7.46 -5.85 5.67
CA VAL A 253 -8.28 -6.27 6.82
C VAL A 253 -9.03 -5.09 7.40
N THR A 254 -8.36 -3.94 7.54
CA THR A 254 -8.96 -2.71 8.07
C THR A 254 -10.15 -2.25 7.23
N VAL A 255 -9.99 -2.19 5.90
CA VAL A 255 -11.05 -1.75 4.99
C VAL A 255 -12.18 -2.79 4.93
N ALA A 256 -11.83 -4.07 4.78
CA ALA A 256 -12.81 -5.14 4.65
C ALA A 256 -13.67 -5.31 5.91
N LEU A 257 -13.08 -5.24 7.11
CA LEU A 257 -13.83 -5.28 8.36
C LEU A 257 -14.63 -4.00 8.58
N ALA A 258 -14.09 -2.83 8.26
CA ALA A 258 -14.83 -1.59 8.39
C ALA A 258 -16.09 -1.58 7.52
N GLU A 259 -16.07 -2.27 6.38
CA GLU A 259 -17.25 -2.50 5.52
C GLU A 259 -18.20 -3.54 6.09
N ALA A 260 -17.68 -4.71 6.48
CA ALA A 260 -18.48 -5.78 7.05
C ALA A 260 -19.17 -5.38 8.37
N LEU A 261 -18.62 -4.39 9.10
CA LEU A 261 -19.20 -3.83 10.31
C LEU A 261 -20.29 -2.77 10.03
N ARG A 262 -20.39 -2.21 8.81
CA ARG A 262 -21.39 -1.17 8.49
C ARG A 262 -22.84 -1.56 8.79
N PRO A 263 -23.30 -2.80 8.48
CA PRO A 263 -24.68 -3.23 8.78
C PRO A 263 -25.02 -3.20 10.28
N TYR A 264 -24.02 -3.27 11.16
CA TYR A 264 -24.19 -3.22 12.61
C TYR A 264 -24.14 -1.78 13.17
N GLY A 265 -23.97 -0.78 12.30
CA GLY A 265 -23.88 0.63 12.67
C GLY A 265 -22.54 1.03 13.29
N GLY A 266 -22.55 2.17 13.98
CA GLY A 266 -21.35 2.73 14.61
C GLY A 266 -20.34 3.32 13.63
N ARG A 267 -19.10 3.51 14.09
CA ARG A 267 -18.00 4.03 13.28
C ARG A 267 -16.71 3.25 13.49
N CYS A 268 -15.96 3.11 12.41
CA CYS A 268 -14.65 2.49 12.40
C CYS A 268 -13.56 3.56 12.34
N LYS A 269 -12.55 3.44 13.20
CA LYS A 269 -11.36 4.28 13.19
C LYS A 269 -10.13 3.42 12.89
N ALA A 270 -9.57 3.60 11.70
CA ALA A 270 -8.31 3.00 11.31
C ALA A 270 -7.13 3.65 12.05
N GLN A 271 -6.12 2.86 12.39
CA GLN A 271 -4.82 3.28 12.93
C GLN A 271 -4.93 4.29 14.09
N ALA A 272 -5.81 4.01 15.07
CA ALA A 272 -6.04 4.90 16.18
C ALA A 272 -4.76 5.09 17.01
N ARG A 273 -4.37 6.35 17.30
CA ARG A 273 -3.24 6.65 18.20
C ARG A 273 -3.75 6.70 19.64
N LEU A 274 -3.28 5.75 20.45
CA LEU A 274 -3.66 5.55 21.84
C LEU A 274 -2.41 5.52 22.72
N HIS A 275 -2.57 5.63 24.02
CA HIS A 275 -1.43 5.49 24.94
C HIS A 275 -1.75 4.49 26.04
N LEU A 276 -0.79 3.60 26.32
CA LEU A 276 -0.95 2.61 27.38
C LEU A 276 -0.90 3.25 28.77
N THR A 277 -0.06 4.27 28.94
CA THR A 277 0.19 4.92 30.23
C THR A 277 -0.43 6.30 30.30
N ARG A 278 -0.72 6.77 31.51
CA ARG A 278 -1.30 8.11 31.76
C ARG A 278 -0.38 9.24 31.31
N GLU A 279 0.93 9.02 31.41
CA GLU A 279 1.99 9.96 31.00
C GLU A 279 2.18 10.00 29.48
N ARG A 280 1.44 9.17 28.72
CA ARG A 280 1.45 9.12 27.25
C ARG A 280 2.84 8.82 26.65
N ARG A 281 3.66 8.04 27.35
CA ARG A 281 5.02 7.67 26.89
C ARG A 281 5.03 6.43 26.01
N VAL A 282 4.05 5.55 26.15
CA VAL A 282 3.94 4.31 25.39
C VAL A 282 2.79 4.43 24.39
N LEU A 283 3.13 4.64 23.13
CA LEU A 283 2.18 4.78 22.03
C LEU A 283 1.68 3.41 21.56
N LEU A 284 0.36 3.27 21.49
CA LEU A 284 -0.35 2.11 20.94
C LEU A 284 -1.01 2.52 19.62
N LYS A 285 -0.98 1.62 18.64
CA LYS A 285 -1.54 1.83 17.30
C LYS A 285 -2.24 0.55 16.81
N PRO A 286 -3.43 0.22 17.32
CA PRO A 286 -4.24 -0.84 16.71
C PRO A 286 -4.65 -0.45 15.29
N ASP A 287 -4.78 -1.46 14.43
CA ASP A 287 -5.13 -1.26 13.02
C ASP A 287 -6.57 -0.78 12.85
N LEU A 288 -7.50 -1.31 13.65
CA LEU A 288 -8.90 -0.93 13.63
C LEU A 288 -9.51 -0.88 15.03
N VAL A 289 -10.21 0.20 15.34
CA VAL A 289 -11.07 0.32 16.53
C VAL A 289 -12.49 0.61 16.06
N TRP A 290 -13.45 -0.22 16.49
CA TRP A 290 -14.86 -0.02 16.21
C TRP A 290 -15.58 0.59 17.41
N TYR A 291 -16.48 1.53 17.15
CA TYR A 291 -17.28 2.24 18.13
C TYR A 291 -18.75 1.99 17.78
N ALA A 292 -19.42 1.10 18.53
CA ALA A 292 -20.80 0.71 18.25
C ALA A 292 -21.78 1.89 18.39
N THR A 293 -21.66 2.64 19.49
CA THR A 293 -22.43 3.86 19.76
C THR A 293 -21.57 4.92 20.44
N GLY A 294 -21.68 6.17 19.99
CA GLY A 294 -20.93 7.30 20.54
C GLY A 294 -19.40 7.16 20.40
N ASP A 295 -18.68 7.57 21.46
CA ASP A 295 -17.22 7.66 21.48
C ASP A 295 -16.54 6.57 22.33
N ARG A 296 -17.30 5.61 22.84
CA ARG A 296 -16.72 4.47 23.57
C ARG A 296 -16.29 3.37 22.59
N PRO A 297 -15.02 2.93 22.64
CA PRO A 297 -14.58 1.76 21.90
C PRO A 297 -15.43 0.55 22.26
N ALA A 298 -15.87 -0.21 21.26
CA ALA A 298 -16.62 -1.45 21.42
C ALA A 298 -15.77 -2.68 21.06
N ALA A 299 -14.82 -2.52 20.12
CA ALA A 299 -13.89 -3.59 19.74
C ALA A 299 -12.57 -3.02 19.25
N VAL A 300 -11.50 -3.83 19.39
CA VAL A 300 -10.18 -3.57 18.84
C VAL A 300 -9.71 -4.77 18.02
N VAL A 301 -9.18 -4.48 16.84
CA VAL A 301 -8.68 -5.47 15.89
C VAL A 301 -7.27 -5.11 15.46
N ASP A 302 -6.41 -6.12 15.33
CA ASP A 302 -5.05 -5.98 14.82
C ASP A 302 -4.74 -7.14 13.87
N ALA A 303 -4.16 -6.82 12.71
CA ALA A 303 -3.94 -7.70 11.59
C ALA A 303 -2.46 -8.11 11.51
N LYS A 304 -2.19 -9.42 11.42
CA LYS A 304 -0.83 -9.97 11.39
C LYS A 304 -0.58 -10.79 10.13
N TYR A 305 0.33 -10.30 9.29
CA TYR A 305 0.88 -11.05 8.16
C TYR A 305 2.12 -11.83 8.58
N LYS A 306 1.95 -13.10 8.99
CA LYS A 306 3.04 -14.00 9.40
C LYS A 306 2.73 -15.41 8.89
N ALA A 307 3.69 -16.11 8.28
CA ALA A 307 3.46 -17.52 7.93
C ALA A 307 3.58 -18.43 9.15
N GLU A 308 3.21 -19.69 8.95
CA GLU A 308 3.17 -20.70 10.00
C GLU A 308 4.54 -20.91 10.66
N ARG A 309 4.51 -20.71 11.98
CA ARG A 309 5.32 -21.32 13.04
C ARG A 309 6.78 -21.63 12.71
N THR A 310 7.65 -20.71 13.12
CA THR A 310 8.89 -21.10 13.81
C THR A 310 8.57 -21.14 15.31
N SER A 311 8.23 -22.33 15.82
CA SER A 311 8.20 -22.70 17.25
C SER A 311 7.67 -21.66 18.26
N GLY A 312 6.37 -21.73 18.57
CA GLY A 312 5.74 -21.00 19.68
C GLY A 312 4.51 -20.19 19.26
N VAL A 313 3.56 -20.04 20.18
CA VAL A 313 2.47 -19.06 20.02
C VAL A 313 3.11 -17.68 19.80
N PRO A 314 2.59 -16.80 18.91
CA PRO A 314 3.06 -15.42 18.78
C PRO A 314 2.78 -14.62 20.05
N GLN A 315 3.57 -14.86 21.10
CA GLN A 315 3.35 -14.37 22.45
C GLN A 315 3.35 -12.83 22.47
N GLN A 316 4.15 -12.21 21.60
CA GLN A 316 4.19 -10.76 21.42
C GLN A 316 2.88 -10.17 20.91
N ASP A 317 2.18 -10.85 19.99
CA ASP A 317 0.93 -10.33 19.43
C ASP A 317 -0.19 -10.38 20.48
N LEU A 318 -0.20 -11.44 21.31
CA LEU A 318 -1.10 -11.56 22.45
C LEU A 318 -0.84 -10.48 23.51
N TYR A 319 0.42 -10.19 23.83
CA TYR A 319 0.78 -9.12 24.77
C TYR A 319 0.40 -7.74 24.25
N GLN A 320 0.61 -7.50 22.96
CA GLN A 320 0.18 -6.26 22.32
C GLN A 320 -1.34 -6.12 22.37
N MET A 321 -2.09 -7.17 22.07
CA MET A 321 -3.56 -7.14 22.13
C MET A 321 -4.06 -6.92 23.56
N LEU A 322 -3.46 -7.57 24.56
CA LEU A 322 -3.78 -7.31 25.97
C LEU A 322 -3.53 -5.85 26.35
N ALA A 323 -2.43 -5.25 25.87
CA ALA A 323 -2.16 -3.83 26.09
C ALA A 323 -3.23 -2.92 25.45
N TYR A 324 -3.74 -3.28 24.26
CA TYR A 324 -4.85 -2.58 23.63
C TYR A 324 -6.14 -2.70 24.45
N CYS A 325 -6.52 -3.91 24.85
CA CYS A 325 -7.70 -4.14 25.69
C CYS A 325 -7.62 -3.35 27.00
N THR A 326 -6.45 -3.35 27.64
CA THR A 326 -6.19 -2.59 28.88
C THR A 326 -6.36 -1.09 28.67
N ALA A 327 -5.76 -0.54 27.61
CA ALA A 327 -5.81 0.90 27.33
C ALA A 327 -7.20 1.38 26.90
N LEU A 328 -8.01 0.50 26.30
CA LEU A 328 -9.36 0.82 25.80
C LEU A 328 -10.47 0.40 26.77
N GLY A 329 -10.16 -0.34 27.84
CA GLY A 329 -11.14 -0.89 28.77
C GLY A 329 -12.04 -1.95 28.12
N LEU A 330 -11.51 -2.71 27.15
CA LEU A 330 -12.27 -3.72 26.40
C LEU A 330 -12.11 -5.11 27.04
N PRO A 331 -13.20 -5.88 27.20
CA PRO A 331 -13.13 -7.25 27.71
C PRO A 331 -12.65 -8.24 26.63
N ARG A 332 -12.59 -7.82 25.37
CA ARG A 332 -12.26 -8.70 24.24
C ARG A 332 -11.42 -7.96 23.19
N GLY A 333 -10.42 -8.65 22.64
CA GLY A 333 -9.59 -8.17 21.54
C GLY A 333 -9.42 -9.22 20.45
N HIS A 334 -9.30 -8.78 19.20
CA HIS A 334 -9.33 -9.67 18.04
C HIS A 334 -8.05 -9.55 17.20
N LEU A 335 -7.35 -10.66 17.03
CA LEU A 335 -6.17 -10.79 16.15
C LEU A 335 -6.57 -11.49 14.87
N VAL A 336 -6.28 -10.91 13.71
CA VAL A 336 -6.58 -11.51 12.40
C VAL A 336 -5.27 -11.91 11.73
N TYR A 337 -5.05 -13.21 11.51
CA TYR A 337 -3.84 -13.73 10.89
C TYR A 337 -4.07 -14.12 9.42
N ALA A 338 -3.13 -13.77 8.54
CA ALA A 338 -3.08 -14.31 7.18
C ALA A 338 -2.60 -15.77 7.20
N LYS A 339 -3.52 -16.70 7.48
CA LYS A 339 -3.25 -18.14 7.60
C LYS A 339 -4.37 -18.93 6.92
N GLY A 340 -4.05 -20.13 6.46
CA GLY A 340 -5.06 -21.08 5.96
C GLY A 340 -6.11 -21.42 7.02
N GLN A 341 -7.00 -22.36 6.72
CA GLN A 341 -8.11 -22.74 7.61
C GLN A 341 -7.60 -23.34 8.93
N GLN A 342 -7.38 -22.49 9.93
CA GLN A 342 -7.20 -22.88 11.32
C GLN A 342 -8.44 -22.47 12.13
N PRO A 343 -8.87 -23.28 13.10
CA PRO A 343 -10.00 -22.92 13.95
C PRO A 343 -9.70 -21.64 14.74
N GLU A 344 -10.76 -20.88 15.04
CA GLU A 344 -10.68 -19.76 15.96
C GLU A 344 -10.09 -20.24 17.30
N LEU A 345 -9.10 -19.49 17.81
CA LEU A 345 -8.47 -19.79 19.10
C LEU A 345 -8.72 -18.65 20.07
N THR A 346 -9.38 -18.96 21.20
CA THR A 346 -9.66 -18.00 22.27
C THR A 346 -8.74 -18.24 23.45
N HIS A 347 -8.08 -17.18 23.91
CA HIS A 347 -7.25 -17.18 25.11
C HIS A 347 -7.92 -16.36 26.21
N HIS A 348 -8.20 -16.99 27.35
CA HIS A 348 -8.68 -16.30 28.55
C HIS A 348 -7.48 -15.80 29.36
N VAL A 349 -7.35 -14.48 29.49
CA VAL A 349 -6.24 -13.86 30.20
C VAL A 349 -6.45 -14.01 31.71
N ARG A 350 -5.51 -14.70 32.36
CA ARG A 350 -5.51 -14.87 33.81
C ARG A 350 -5.55 -13.49 34.49
N ASN A 351 -6.42 -13.37 35.49
CA ASN A 351 -6.55 -12.18 36.36
C ASN A 351 -6.94 -10.87 35.65
N SER A 352 -7.52 -10.93 34.44
CA SER A 352 -7.83 -9.73 33.66
C SER A 352 -9.27 -9.67 33.13
N GLY A 353 -10.04 -10.76 33.18
CA GLY A 353 -11.36 -10.86 32.53
C GLY A 353 -11.34 -10.67 31.01
N VAL A 354 -10.14 -10.53 30.42
CA VAL A 354 -9.95 -10.23 28.99
C VAL A 354 -9.86 -11.52 28.19
N GLU A 355 -10.56 -11.56 27.07
CA GLU A 355 -10.51 -12.62 26.06
C GLU A 355 -9.74 -12.13 24.83
N LEU A 356 -8.77 -12.92 24.37
CA LEU A 356 -8.02 -12.64 23.15
C LEU A 356 -8.38 -13.68 22.10
N VAL A 357 -9.01 -13.25 21.01
CA VAL A 357 -9.52 -14.14 19.97
C VAL A 357 -8.64 -14.06 18.74
N GLN A 358 -8.20 -15.21 18.26
CA GLN A 358 -7.41 -15.35 17.04
C GLN A 358 -8.27 -15.86 15.90
N HIS A 359 -8.38 -15.05 14.86
CA HIS A 359 -9.03 -15.37 13.60
C HIS A 359 -7.99 -15.76 12.55
N ALA A 360 -8.30 -16.76 11.74
CA ALA A 360 -7.55 -17.07 10.53
C ALA A 360 -8.30 -16.54 9.30
N LEU A 361 -7.56 -15.88 8.41
CA LEU A 361 -8.06 -15.39 7.14
C LEU A 361 -7.28 -16.04 6.00
N ASP A 362 -7.93 -16.99 5.35
CA ASP A 362 -7.38 -17.74 4.23
C ASP A 362 -7.47 -16.89 2.96
N LEU A 363 -6.31 -16.37 2.55
CA LEU A 363 -6.14 -15.52 1.39
C LEU A 363 -6.20 -16.30 0.06
N GLU A 364 -6.22 -17.63 0.07
CA GLU A 364 -6.27 -18.43 -1.16
C GLU A 364 -7.69 -18.64 -1.69
N GLN A 365 -8.71 -18.57 -0.82
CA GLN A 365 -10.14 -18.69 -1.20
C GLN A 365 -10.57 -17.63 -2.20
N ASP A 366 -11.46 -17.95 -3.14
CA ASP A 366 -12.03 -16.98 -4.08
C ASP A 366 -12.68 -15.74 -3.40
N LEU A 367 -13.06 -14.74 -4.20
CA LEU A 367 -13.62 -13.49 -3.66
C LEU A 367 -14.87 -13.69 -2.79
N PRO A 368 -15.85 -14.53 -3.18
CA PRO A 368 -16.98 -14.86 -2.30
C PRO A 368 -16.55 -15.51 -0.98
N GLY A 369 -15.63 -16.49 -1.01
CA GLY A 369 -15.13 -17.17 0.18
C GLY A 369 -14.40 -16.21 1.12
N LEU A 370 -13.53 -15.35 0.59
CA LEU A 370 -12.82 -14.35 1.37
C LEU A 370 -13.78 -13.33 2.02
N ARG A 371 -14.80 -12.85 1.28
CA ARG A 371 -15.85 -11.98 1.84
C ARG A 371 -16.64 -12.68 2.95
N GLY A 372 -16.98 -13.95 2.77
CA GLY A 372 -17.66 -14.76 3.79
C GLY A 372 -16.82 -14.93 5.06
N GLN A 373 -15.50 -15.12 4.94
CA GLN A 373 -14.61 -15.15 6.09
C GLN A 373 -14.59 -13.81 6.84
N VAL A 374 -14.46 -12.69 6.13
CA VAL A 374 -14.49 -11.35 6.74
C VAL A 374 -15.83 -11.09 7.45
N ALA A 375 -16.95 -11.49 6.86
CA ALA A 375 -18.27 -11.36 7.48
C ALA A 375 -18.38 -12.14 8.80
N ARG A 376 -17.90 -13.39 8.85
CA ARG A 376 -17.87 -14.18 10.09
C ARG A 376 -17.00 -13.53 11.18
N ILE A 377 -15.86 -12.94 10.80
CA ILE A 377 -15.02 -12.20 11.75
C ILE A 377 -15.78 -10.97 12.29
N ALA A 378 -16.49 -10.24 11.43
CA ALA A 378 -17.32 -9.10 11.85
C ALA A 378 -18.46 -9.53 12.79
N GLU A 379 -19.14 -10.64 12.51
CA GLU A 379 -20.14 -11.24 13.41
C GLU A 379 -19.55 -11.58 14.78
N ALA A 380 -18.36 -12.19 14.81
CA ALA A 380 -17.67 -12.53 16.05
C ALA A 380 -17.22 -11.29 16.86
N ILE A 381 -16.90 -10.18 16.18
CA ILE A 381 -16.58 -8.89 16.80
C ILE A 381 -17.81 -8.25 17.46
N VAL A 382 -18.99 -8.37 16.83
CA VAL A 382 -20.23 -7.77 17.34
C VAL A 382 -20.90 -8.64 18.41
N SER A 383 -20.63 -9.95 18.38
CA SER A 383 -21.22 -10.89 19.35
C SER A 383 -20.77 -10.58 20.78
N PRO A 384 -21.70 -10.50 21.75
CA PRO A 384 -21.36 -10.27 23.15
C PRO A 384 -20.47 -11.40 23.69
N SER A 385 -19.53 -11.08 24.59
CA SER A 385 -18.79 -12.11 25.32
C SER A 385 -19.78 -12.99 26.10
N PRO A 386 -19.62 -14.33 26.14
CA PRO A 386 -20.54 -15.26 26.79
C PRO A 386 -20.68 -15.14 28.33
N GLY A 387 -20.32 -14.01 28.96
CA GLY A 387 -20.26 -13.89 30.42
C GLY A 387 -20.42 -12.46 30.93
N GLY A 388 -21.46 -11.76 30.48
CA GLY A 388 -21.94 -10.51 31.06
C GLY A 388 -23.06 -10.73 32.06
#